data_AF-A0A4U3LCQ7-F1
#
_entry.id   AF-A0A4U3LCQ7-F1
#
_cell.length_a   1.000
_cell.length_b   1.000
_cell.length_c   1.000
_cell.angle_alpha   90.00
_cell.angle_beta   90.00
_cell.angle_gamma   90.00
#
_symmetry.space_group_name_H-M   'P 1'
#
loop_
_entity.id
_entity.type
_entity.pdbx_description
1 polymer ?
#
loop_
_entity_poly.entity_id
_entity_poly.type
_entity_poly.pdbx_seq_one_letter_code
_entity_poly.pdbx_strand_id
1 'polypeptide(L)' 'MGRGDKKTKKGKIFKGSFGKSRPARRAKKATDAAKKEA' A
#
# COMPACT_ATOMS: atom_id res chain seq x y z
N MET A 1 7.42 8.02 -8.40
CA MET A 1 6.28 7.17 -8.79
C MET A 1 5.02 8.03 -8.95
N GLY A 2 4.38 7.98 -10.13
CA GLY A 2 3.31 8.90 -10.53
C GLY A 2 1.90 8.50 -10.04
N ARG A 3 0.89 9.27 -10.47
CA ARG A 3 -0.53 9.02 -10.16
C ARG A 3 -1.10 7.75 -10.80
N GLY A 4 -0.44 7.20 -11.83
CA GLY A 4 -0.89 5.98 -12.51
C GLY A 4 -0.47 4.68 -11.83
N ASP A 5 0.50 4.72 -10.91
CA ASP A 5 1.07 3.50 -10.35
C ASP A 5 0.21 2.95 -9.18
N LYS A 6 -0.58 1.92 -9.49
CA LYS A 6 -1.50 1.24 -8.58
C LYS A 6 -0.80 0.53 -7.41
N LYS A 7 0.51 0.29 -7.46
CA LYS A 7 1.25 -0.30 -6.34
C LYS A 7 1.56 0.75 -5.27
N THR A 8 1.66 2.03 -5.65
CA THR A 8 1.96 3.11 -4.72
C THR A 8 0.74 3.66 -4.00
N LYS A 9 0.99 4.26 -2.83
CA LYS A 9 -0.02 5.03 -2.10
C LYS A 9 -0.62 6.13 -2.98
N LYS A 10 0.21 6.85 -3.76
CA LYS A 10 -0.25 7.96 -4.63
C LYS A 10 -1.16 7.49 -5.76
N GLY A 11 -0.82 6.39 -6.44
CA GLY A 11 -1.70 5.86 -7.48
C GLY A 11 -2.95 5.17 -6.94
N LYS A 12 -2.89 4.58 -5.73
CA LYS A 12 -4.11 4.10 -5.05
C LYS A 12 -5.03 5.24 -4.60
N ILE A 13 -4.48 6.38 -4.17
CA ILE A 13 -5.27 7.59 -3.87
C ILE A 13 -5.96 8.06 -5.15
N PHE A 14 -5.21 8.19 -6.24
CA PHE A 14 -5.74 8.69 -7.51
C PHE A 14 -6.83 7.78 -8.10
N LYS A 15 -6.65 6.46 -8.03
CA LYS A 15 -7.65 5.48 -8.49
C LYS A 15 -8.79 5.26 -7.47
N GLY A 16 -8.70 5.79 -6.25
CA GLY A 16 -9.68 5.58 -5.19
C GLY A 16 -9.69 4.17 -4.58
N SER A 17 -8.77 3.27 -4.96
CA SER A 17 -8.73 1.91 -4.47
C SER A 17 -7.92 1.74 -3.17
N PHE A 18 -8.12 0.60 -2.49
CA PHE A 18 -7.41 0.25 -1.26
C PHE A 18 -6.43 -0.92 -1.47
N GLY A 19 -5.63 -1.20 -0.45
CA GLY A 19 -4.83 -2.42 -0.31
C GLY A 19 -3.55 -2.14 0.48
N LYS A 20 -2.51 -2.98 0.34
CA LYS A 20 -1.34 -2.95 1.24
C LYS A 20 -0.69 -1.57 1.43
N SER A 21 -0.54 -0.79 0.35
CA SER A 21 0.03 0.57 0.42
C SER A 21 -0.96 1.69 0.77
N ARG A 22 -2.27 1.45 0.68
CA ARG A 22 -3.36 2.39 1.09
C ARG A 22 -4.48 1.62 1.79
N PRO A 23 -4.35 1.31 3.09
CA PRO A 23 -5.36 0.53 3.81
C PRO A 23 -6.60 1.37 4.12
N ALA A 24 -7.78 0.73 4.12
CA ALA A 24 -9.07 1.38 4.36
C ALA A 24 -9.34 1.67 5.86
N ARG A 25 -8.79 0.83 6.74
CA ARG A 25 -8.78 1.01 8.19
C ARG A 25 -7.34 1.08 8.65
N ARG A 26 -7.09 1.67 9.82
CA ARG A 26 -5.76 1.61 10.45
C ARG A 26 -5.45 0.13 10.70
N ALA A 27 -4.69 -0.50 9.79
CA ALA A 27 -4.21 -1.85 9.99
C ALA A 27 -3.31 -1.81 11.22
N LYS A 28 -3.68 -2.53 12.28
CA LYS A 28 -2.76 -2.87 13.37
C LYS A 28 -1.56 -3.50 12.67
N LYS A 29 -0.40 -2.83 12.74
CA LYS A 29 0.75 -3.09 11.88
C LYS A 29 1.08 -4.58 11.89
N ALA A 30 0.82 -5.28 10.79
CA ALA A 30 1.60 -6.46 10.47
C ALA A 30 2.95 -5.92 9.99
N THR A 31 3.85 -5.69 10.93
CA THR A 31 5.30 -5.65 10.72
C THR A 31 5.83 -7.02 10.27
N ASP A 32 5.16 -7.64 9.31
CA ASP A 32 5.43 -8.99 8.83
C ASP A 32 5.41 -8.98 7.29
N ALA A 33 6.36 -8.23 6.73
CA ALA A 33 6.80 -8.41 5.34
C ALA A 33 8.20 -7.80 5.09
N ALA A 34 8.97 -7.50 6.14
CA ALA A 34 10.38 -7.15 6.04
C ALA A 34 11.30 -8.26 6.60
N LYS A 35 10.73 -9.40 7.01
CA LYS A 35 11.45 -10.66 7.31
C LYS A 35 10.87 -11.79 6.47
N LYS A 36 11.05 -11.70 5.15
CA LYS A 36 11.27 -12.91 4.37
C LYS A 36 12.19 -12.55 3.21
N GLU A 37 13.41 -13.09 3.33
CA GLU A 37 14.39 -13.31 2.26
C GLU A 37 15.21 -12.09 1.81
N ALA A 38 16.26 -11.79 2.59
CA ALA A 38 17.69 -11.84 2.19
C ALA A 38 18.57 -11.32 3.33
#